data_AF-A0A2T4CNY7-F1
#
_entry.id   AF-A0A2T4CNY7-F1
#
_cell.length_a   1.000
_cell.length_b   1.000
_cell.length_c   1.000
_cell.angle_alpha   90.00
_cell.angle_beta   90.00
_cell.angle_gamma   90.00
#
_symmetry.space_group_name_H-M   'P 1'
#
loop_
_entity.id
_entity.type
_entity.pdbx_description
1 polymer ?
#
loop_
_entity_poly.entity_id
_entity_poly.type
_entity_poly.pdbx_seq_one_letter_code
_entity_poly.pdbx_strand_id
1 'polypeptide(L)'
;MGDTLHIPNQGLVGTQLLYILPYSRTHESESDQLGMDYMAAAGYDPAGAAQLWRNMAANAGANPPEFLSTHPSPQTRIDALEAYRSEVQATYQRAISERGRPNCVKPT
;
A
#
# COMPACT_ATOMS: atom_id res chain seq x y z
N MET A 1 -13.64 -41.23 -32.25
CA MET A 1 -13.94 -41.30 -30.80
C MET A 1 -12.82 -40.53 -30.12
N GLY A 2 -13.02 -39.24 -29.92
CA GLY A 2 -12.01 -38.30 -29.46
C GLY A 2 -12.60 -37.55 -28.28
N ASP A 3 -12.34 -38.03 -27.08
CA ASP A 3 -12.86 -37.45 -25.86
C ASP A 3 -11.85 -36.41 -25.38
N THR A 4 -12.06 -35.16 -25.80
CA THR A 4 -11.37 -33.99 -25.24
C THR A 4 -11.69 -33.90 -23.75
N LEU A 5 -10.74 -34.35 -22.92
CA LEU A 5 -10.73 -34.15 -21.48
C LEU A 5 -10.65 -32.64 -21.20
N HIS A 6 -11.81 -32.01 -21.01
CA HIS A 6 -11.90 -30.65 -20.49
C HIS A 6 -11.54 -30.67 -19.01
N ILE A 7 -10.26 -30.46 -18.70
CA ILE A 7 -9.79 -30.20 -17.33
C ILE A 7 -10.31 -28.80 -16.95
N PRO A 8 -11.24 -28.67 -15.99
CA PRO A 8 -11.71 -27.36 -15.58
C PRO A 8 -10.59 -26.67 -14.79
N ASN A 9 -10.26 -25.43 -15.17
CA ASN A 9 -9.22 -24.54 -14.62
C ASN A 9 -9.46 -24.11 -13.15
N GLN A 10 -10.12 -24.92 -12.34
CA GLN A 10 -10.58 -24.57 -10.98
C GLN A 10 -9.48 -24.74 -9.92
N GLY A 11 -8.44 -25.52 -10.21
CA GLY A 11 -7.31 -25.73 -9.29
C GLY A 11 -6.36 -24.54 -9.17
N LEU A 12 -6.13 -23.82 -10.27
CA LEU A 12 -5.20 -22.67 -10.33
C LEU A 12 -5.77 -21.42 -9.64
N VAL A 13 -7.10 -21.24 -9.72
CA VAL A 13 -7.81 -20.12 -9.06
C VAL A 13 -7.77 -20.27 -7.53
N GLY A 14 -7.90 -21.50 -7.02
CA GLY A 14 -7.85 -21.77 -5.58
C GLY A 14 -6.50 -21.43 -4.94
N THR A 15 -5.38 -21.77 -5.59
CA THR A 15 -4.04 -21.42 -5.13
C THR A 15 -3.74 -19.93 -5.17
N GLN A 16 -4.25 -19.23 -6.21
CA GLN A 16 -4.11 -17.78 -6.33
C GLN A 16 -4.83 -17.07 -5.17
N LEU A 17 -6.05 -17.48 -4.86
CA LEU A 17 -6.87 -16.86 -3.82
C LEU A 17 -6.41 -17.20 -2.40
N LEU A 18 -5.98 -18.43 -2.14
CA LEU A 18 -5.71 -18.91 -0.78
C LEU A 18 -4.26 -18.79 -0.33
N TYR A 19 -3.30 -18.77 -1.25
CA TYR A 19 -1.88 -18.74 -0.90
C TYR A 19 -1.20 -17.45 -1.37
N ILE A 20 -1.45 -17.05 -2.62
CA ILE A 20 -0.79 -15.88 -3.20
C ILE A 20 -1.37 -14.58 -2.64
N LEU A 21 -2.71 -14.46 -2.53
CA LEU A 21 -3.34 -13.27 -1.98
C LEU A 21 -2.99 -12.97 -0.51
N PRO A 22 -3.08 -13.89 0.47
CA PRO A 22 -2.74 -13.56 1.85
C PRO A 22 -1.25 -13.21 2.01
N TYR A 23 -0.35 -13.89 1.31
CA TYR A 23 1.08 -13.56 1.31
C TYR A 23 1.32 -12.15 0.74
N SER A 24 0.66 -11.81 -0.38
CA SER A 24 0.70 -10.46 -0.96
C SER A 24 0.19 -9.40 0.02
N ARG A 25 -0.91 -9.67 0.75
CA ARG A 25 -1.49 -8.72 1.71
C ARG A 25 -0.57 -8.46 2.90
N THR A 26 0.12 -9.48 3.41
CA THR A 26 1.11 -9.31 4.48
C THR A 26 2.27 -8.43 4.00
N HIS A 27 2.78 -8.67 2.79
CA HIS A 27 3.83 -7.84 2.21
C HIS A 27 3.42 -6.39 1.99
N GLU A 28 2.17 -6.15 1.58
CA GLU A 28 1.64 -4.79 1.43
C GLU A 28 1.58 -4.06 2.77
N SER A 29 1.13 -4.76 3.82
CA SER A 29 1.03 -4.20 5.16
C SER A 29 2.40 -3.85 5.74
N GLU A 30 3.38 -4.73 5.55
CA GLU A 30 4.78 -4.50 5.95
C GLU A 30 5.38 -3.33 5.15
N SER A 31 5.15 -3.29 3.84
CA SER A 31 5.63 -2.20 2.99
C SER A 31 5.06 -0.84 3.39
N ASP A 32 3.80 -0.79 3.83
CA ASP A 32 3.18 0.44 4.34
C ASP A 32 3.85 0.93 5.62
N GLN A 33 4.07 0.02 6.57
CA GLN A 33 4.70 0.34 7.86
C GLN A 33 6.13 0.83 7.67
N LEU A 34 6.95 0.08 6.92
CA LEU A 34 8.33 0.47 6.61
C LEU A 34 8.37 1.79 5.83
N GLY A 35 7.42 2.00 4.91
CA GLY A 35 7.27 3.28 4.21
C GLY A 35 7.04 4.45 5.17
N MET A 36 6.14 4.30 6.15
CA MET A 36 5.89 5.31 7.18
C MET A 36 7.10 5.55 8.08
N ASP A 37 7.83 4.49 8.46
CA ASP A 37 9.08 4.60 9.23
C ASP A 37 10.12 5.44 8.49
N TYR A 38 10.32 5.14 7.20
CA TYR A 38 11.27 5.88 6.36
C TYR A 38 10.83 7.33 6.14
N MET A 39 9.54 7.57 5.90
CA MET A 39 9.00 8.93 5.80
C MET A 39 9.29 9.73 7.08
N ALA A 40 8.94 9.17 8.24
CA ALA A 40 9.16 9.82 9.53
C ALA A 40 10.64 10.11 9.79
N ALA A 41 11.52 9.12 9.57
CA ALA A 41 12.96 9.26 9.78
C ALA A 41 13.60 10.32 8.87
N ALA A 42 13.07 10.46 7.65
CA ALA A 42 13.48 11.48 6.68
C ALA A 42 12.83 12.86 6.93
N GLY A 43 11.92 13.00 7.90
CA GLY A 43 11.24 14.26 8.21
C GLY A 43 10.04 14.58 7.31
N TYR A 44 9.53 13.61 6.55
CA TYR A 44 8.25 13.70 5.85
C TYR A 44 7.10 13.39 6.80
N ASP A 45 5.99 14.11 6.65
CA ASP A 45 4.78 13.90 7.46
C ASP A 45 4.17 12.53 7.13
N PRO A 46 4.15 11.57 8.09
CA PRO A 46 3.63 10.23 7.83
C PRO A 46 2.14 10.20 7.49
N ALA A 47 1.37 11.25 7.83
CA ALA A 47 -0.03 11.38 7.41
C ALA A 47 -0.19 11.44 5.88
N GLY A 48 0.88 11.78 5.15
CA GLY A 48 0.91 11.77 3.69
C GLY A 48 0.66 10.39 3.07
N ALA A 49 0.99 9.30 3.77
CA ALA A 49 0.75 7.94 3.28
C ALA A 49 -0.75 7.65 3.11
N ALA A 50 -1.56 7.91 4.14
CA ALA A 50 -3.02 7.75 4.05
C ALA A 50 -3.63 8.71 3.00
N GLN A 51 -3.08 9.93 2.87
CA GLN A 51 -3.54 10.87 1.86
C GLN A 51 -3.26 10.40 0.44
N LEU A 52 -2.11 9.76 0.19
CA LEU A 52 -1.80 9.15 -1.11
C LEU A 52 -2.86 8.12 -1.50
N TRP A 53 -3.22 7.23 -0.58
CA TRP A 53 -4.27 6.23 -0.81
C TRP A 53 -5.64 6.84 -1.06
N ARG A 54 -6.03 7.88 -0.32
CA ARG A 54 -7.25 8.65 -0.60
C ARG A 54 -7.25 9.25 -2.01
N ASN A 55 -6.13 9.84 -2.42
CA ASN A 55 -6.00 10.43 -3.75
C ASN A 55 -6.11 9.36 -4.84
N MET A 56 -5.48 8.20 -4.68
CA MET A 56 -5.59 7.11 -5.64
C MET A 56 -7.02 6.56 -5.71
N ALA A 57 -7.69 6.39 -4.57
CA ALA A 57 -9.09 5.95 -4.53
C ALA A 57 -10.02 6.95 -5.23
N ALA A 58 -9.83 8.25 -5.02
CA ALA A 58 -10.62 9.29 -5.68
C ALA A 58 -10.40 9.36 -7.20
N ASN A 59 -9.24 8.94 -7.69
CA ASN A 59 -8.89 8.92 -9.11
C ASN A 59 -9.06 7.54 -9.77
N ALA A 60 -9.58 6.56 -9.04
CA ALA A 60 -9.93 5.25 -9.59
C ALA A 60 -11.21 5.40 -10.42
N GLY A 61 -11.07 5.73 -11.71
CA GLY A 61 -12.18 5.71 -12.67
C GLY A 61 -12.68 4.29 -12.94
N ALA A 62 -13.46 4.10 -14.01
CA ALA A 62 -13.98 2.78 -14.40
C ALA A 62 -12.89 1.72 -14.69
N ASN A 63 -11.68 2.18 -15.01
CA ASN A 63 -10.47 1.34 -15.12
C ASN A 63 -9.49 1.78 -14.03
N PRO A 64 -9.45 1.10 -12.87
CA PRO A 64 -8.48 1.42 -11.84
C PRO A 64 -7.05 1.27 -12.41
N PRO A 65 -6.10 2.15 -12.03
CA PRO A 65 -4.68 1.97 -12.37
C PRO A 65 -4.22 0.56 -12.03
N GLU A 66 -3.30 -0.01 -12.81
CA GLU A 66 -2.79 -1.38 -12.63
C GLU A 66 -2.27 -1.61 -11.20
N PHE A 67 -1.71 -0.57 -10.57
CA PHE A 67 -1.32 -0.56 -9.16
C PHE A 67 -2.48 -0.86 -8.18
N LEU A 68 -3.70 -0.37 -8.44
CA LEU A 68 -4.89 -0.69 -7.63
C LEU A 68 -5.43 -2.10 -7.92
N SER A 69 -5.03 -2.71 -9.04
CA SER A 69 -5.40 -4.08 -9.42
C SER A 69 -4.47 -5.13 -8.80
N THR A 70 -3.21 -4.77 -8.51
CA THR A 70 -2.25 -5.64 -7.80
C THR A 70 -2.28 -5.47 -6.28
N HIS A 71 -2.87 -4.38 -5.76
CA HIS A 71 -2.98 -4.08 -4.32
C HIS A 71 -4.42 -3.74 -3.89
N PRO A 72 -5.29 -4.74 -3.69
CA PRO A 72 -6.71 -4.51 -3.44
C PRO A 72 -7.04 -4.35 -1.94
N SER A 73 -7.12 -3.11 -1.46
CA SER A 73 -8.12 -2.61 -0.47
C SER A 73 -7.76 -1.19 -0.02
N PRO A 74 -8.22 -0.14 -0.72
CA PRO A 74 -7.86 1.23 -0.37
C PRO A 74 -8.27 1.61 1.06
N GLN A 75 -9.48 1.22 1.50
CA GLN A 75 -9.99 1.65 2.80
C GLN A 75 -9.27 0.98 3.98
N THR A 76 -9.09 -0.35 3.95
CA THR A 76 -8.40 -1.06 5.03
C THR A 76 -6.96 -0.56 5.20
N ARG A 77 -6.29 -0.22 4.10
CA ARG A 77 -4.95 0.35 4.13
C ARG A 77 -4.94 1.77 4.71
N ILE A 78 -5.90 2.62 4.30
CA ILE A 78 -6.05 3.96 4.89
C ILE A 78 -6.22 3.85 6.41
N ASP A 79 -7.12 2.99 6.88
CA ASP A 79 -7.40 2.82 8.31
C ASP A 79 -6.15 2.31 9.07
N ALA A 80 -5.43 1.34 8.48
CA ALA A 80 -4.19 0.81 9.07
C ALA A 80 -3.07 1.86 9.14
N LEU A 81 -2.89 2.66 8.09
CA LEU A 81 -1.90 3.75 8.05
C LEU A 81 -2.25 4.85 9.07
N GLU A 82 -3.53 5.20 9.19
CA GLU A 82 -3.98 6.17 10.18
C GLU A 82 -3.75 5.68 11.62
N ALA A 83 -4.00 4.40 11.89
CA ALA A 83 -3.71 3.77 13.16
C ALA A 83 -2.19 3.71 13.46
N TYR A 84 -1.37 3.36 12.47
CA TYR A 84 0.09 3.23 12.65
C TYR A 84 0.80 4.59 12.82
N ARG A 85 0.14 5.70 12.46
CA ARG A 85 0.71 7.04 12.58
C ARG A 85 1.25 7.36 13.97
N SER A 86 0.61 6.89 15.04
CA SER A 86 1.08 7.15 16.41
C SER A 86 2.45 6.55 16.68
N GLU A 87 2.77 5.39 16.08
CA GLU A 87 4.04 4.69 16.28
C GLU A 87 5.22 5.48 15.72
N VAL A 88 5.03 6.12 14.57
CA VAL A 88 6.09 6.88 13.89
C VAL A 88 6.13 8.36 14.27
N GLN A 89 5.17 8.82 15.08
CA GLN A 89 5.01 10.24 15.41
C GLN A 89 6.23 10.80 16.14
N ALA A 90 6.81 10.05 17.08
CA ALA A 90 8.00 10.48 17.82
C ALA A 90 9.23 10.60 16.90
N THR A 91 9.43 9.62 16.01
CA THR A 91 10.50 9.63 15.01
C THR A 91 10.41 10.84 14.10
N TYR A 92 9.21 11.17 13.61
CA TYR A 92 8.98 12.35 12.79
C TYR A 92 9.31 13.66 13.55
N GLN A 93 8.81 13.82 14.79
CA GLN A 93 9.08 15.01 15.59
C GLN A 93 10.58 15.19 15.87
N ARG A 94 11.28 14.09 16.14
CA ARG A 94 12.73 14.11 16.29
C ARG A 94 13.41 14.56 14.98
N ALA A 95 13.07 13.94 13.85
CA ALA A 95 13.67 14.26 12.56
C ALA A 95 13.52 15.75 12.20
N ILE A 96 12.32 16.33 12.39
CA ILE A 96 12.11 17.75 12.10
C ILE A 96 12.83 18.67 13.10
N SER A 97 13.00 18.26 14.35
CA SER A 97 13.75 19.06 15.34
C SER A 97 15.25 19.09 15.05
N GLU A 98 15.81 18.00 14.51
CA GLU A 98 17.23 17.87 14.22
C GLU A 98 17.59 18.45 12.84
N ARG A 99 16.74 18.22 11.83
CA ARG A 99 17.06 18.47 10.41
C ARG A 99 16.09 19.42 9.71
N GLY A 100 14.98 19.79 10.34
CA GLY A 100 13.90 20.52 9.69
C GLY A 100 13.07 19.65 8.74
N ARG A 101 12.05 20.26 8.11
CA ARG A 101 11.24 19.58 7.08
C ARG A 101 11.99 19.53 5.75
N PRO A 102 11.90 18.43 4.98
CA PRO A 102 12.49 18.35 3.64
C PRO A 102 11.98 19.45 2.71
N ASN A 103 12.89 20.17 2.06
CA ASN A 103 12.54 21.17 1.05
C ASN A 103 12.32 20.48 -0.30
N CYS A 104 11.11 19.99 -0.55
CA CYS A 104 10.76 19.32 -1.80
C CYS A 104 10.41 20.34 -2.87
N VAL A 105 11.34 20.57 -3.79
CA VAL A 105 11.09 21.35 -5.00
C VAL A 105 10.59 20.40 -6.08
N LYS A 106 9.41 20.67 -6.64
CA LYS A 106 8.89 19.90 -7.78
C LYS A 106 9.84 20.09 -8.97
N PRO A 107 10.37 19.02 -9.59
CA PRO A 107 11.12 19.14 -10.83
C PRO A 107 10.24 19.82 -11.89
N THR A 108 10.79 20.85 -12.53
CA THR A 108 10.15 21.55 -13.67
C THR A 108 10.26 20.75 -14.94
#